data_AF-A0A3M9MMY0-F1
#
_entry.id   AF-A0A3M9MMY0-F1
#
_cell.length_a   1.000
_cell.length_b   1.000
_cell.length_c   1.000
_cell.angle_alpha   90.00
_cell.angle_beta   90.00
_cell.angle_gamma   90.00
#
_symmetry.space_group_name_H-M   'P 1'
#
loop_
_entity.id
_entity.type
_entity.pdbx_description
1 polymer ?
#
loop_
_entity_poly.entity_id
_entity_poly.type
_entity_poly.pdbx_seq_one_letter_code
_entity_poly.pdbx_strand_id
1 'polypeptide(L)'
;MGKKTNAILAFSTGIATGAVLGILFAPEKGRETRDKLSFQLEKYRARLLDLSNDLIAGREEQGSAAKTEGQRVIKDARDKAERLLLDVDSLINEINSKKEI
;
A
#
# COMPACT_ATOMS: atom_id res chain seq x y z
N MET A 1 -14.79 8.84 -14.21
CA MET A 1 -13.38 8.40 -14.06
C MET A 1 -12.70 7.93 -15.36
N GLY A 2 -13.27 8.08 -16.56
CA GLY A 2 -12.68 7.50 -17.79
C GLY A 2 -11.53 8.28 -18.46
N LYS A 3 -11.40 9.59 -18.23
CA LYS A 3 -10.47 10.43 -19.02
C LYS A 3 -8.99 10.13 -18.73
N LYS A 4 -8.63 9.83 -17.48
CA LYS A 4 -7.24 9.52 -17.08
C LYS A 4 -6.82 8.13 -17.55
N THR A 5 -7.69 7.13 -17.40
CA THR A 5 -7.45 5.78 -17.89
C THR A 5 -7.28 5.77 -19.41
N ASN A 6 -8.14 6.47 -20.14
CA ASN A 6 -8.05 6.57 -21.59
C ASN A 6 -6.77 7.29 -22.04
N ALA A 7 -6.33 8.33 -21.31
CA ALA A 7 -5.07 9.02 -21.60
C ALA A 7 -3.84 8.12 -21.37
N ILE A 8 -3.82 7.35 -20.27
CA ILE A 8 -2.73 6.40 -19.98
C ILE A 8 -2.69 5.29 -21.03
N LEU A 9 -3.86 4.78 -21.44
CA LEU A 9 -3.97 3.77 -22.50
C LEU A 9 -3.49 4.31 -23.85
N ALA A 10 -3.95 5.50 -24.27
CA ALA A 10 -3.51 6.11 -25.52
C ALA A 10 -2.00 6.37 -25.54
N PHE A 11 -1.45 6.82 -24.41
CA PHE A 11 -0.01 7.04 -24.26
C PHE A 11 0.79 5.74 -24.31
N SER A 12 0.36 4.69 -23.61
CA SER A 12 1.05 3.39 -23.63
C SER A 12 0.99 2.73 -25.01
N THR A 13 -0.15 2.86 -25.71
CA THR A 13 -0.27 2.43 -27.11
C THR A 13 0.70 3.21 -28.01
N GLY A 14 0.78 4.53 -27.86
CA GLY A 14 1.74 5.35 -28.61
C GLY A 14 3.20 4.94 -28.38
N ILE A 15 3.60 4.70 -27.13
CA ILE A 15 4.93 4.19 -26.79
C ILE A 15 5.16 2.83 -27.42
N ALA A 16 4.23 1.89 -27.27
CA ALA A 16 4.38 0.54 -27.78
C ALA A 16 4.53 0.54 -29.30
N THR A 17 3.66 1.27 -30.02
CA THR A 17 3.75 1.42 -31.48
C THR A 17 5.06 2.10 -31.89
N GLY A 18 5.48 3.17 -31.20
CA GLY A 18 6.73 3.87 -31.47
C GLY A 18 7.97 3.00 -31.25
N ALA A 19 8.00 2.22 -30.18
CA ALA A 19 9.10 1.30 -29.87
C ALA A 19 9.22 0.18 -30.91
N VAL A 20 8.08 -0.42 -31.30
CA VAL A 20 8.06 -1.45 -32.36
C VAL A 20 8.58 -0.88 -33.68
N LEU A 21 8.08 0.28 -34.09
CA LEU A 21 8.54 0.94 -35.32
C LEU A 21 10.01 1.35 -35.25
N GLY A 22 10.47 1.87 -34.10
CA GLY A 22 11.86 2.25 -33.89
C GLY A 22 12.83 1.06 -33.98
N ILE A 23 12.48 -0.07 -33.35
CA ILE A 23 13.27 -1.31 -33.44
C ILE A 23 13.27 -1.86 -34.86
N LEU A 24 12.13 -1.79 -35.57
CA LEU A 24 12.04 -2.28 -36.94
C LEU A 24 12.82 -1.40 -37.93
N PHE A 25 12.82 -0.09 -37.73
CA PHE A 25 13.54 0.86 -38.58
C PHE A 25 15.06 0.78 -38.38
N ALA A 26 15.51 0.55 -37.14
CA ALA A 26 16.92 0.46 -36.80
C ALA A 26 17.20 -0.75 -35.90
N PRO A 27 17.29 -1.97 -36.47
CA PRO A 27 17.55 -3.17 -35.70
C PRO A 27 19.04 -3.28 -35.34
N GLU A 28 19.31 -3.45 -34.04
CA GLU A 28 20.61 -3.92 -33.59
C GLU A 28 20.75 -5.44 -33.80
N LYS A 29 21.99 -5.95 -33.81
CA LYS A 29 22.22 -7.39 -33.87
C LYS A 29 21.63 -8.07 -32.63
N GLY A 30 20.89 -9.17 -32.83
CA GLY A 30 20.19 -9.85 -31.73
C GLY A 30 21.08 -10.28 -30.56
N ARG A 31 22.37 -10.58 -30.81
CA ARG A 31 23.34 -10.86 -29.73
C ARG A 31 23.51 -9.65 -28.80
N GLU A 32 23.76 -8.47 -29.38
CA GLU A 32 23.96 -7.23 -28.63
C GLU A 32 22.71 -6.83 -27.84
N THR A 33 21.52 -6.97 -28.44
CA THR A 33 20.24 -6.71 -27.76
C THR A 33 20.03 -7.64 -26.57
N ARG A 34 20.34 -8.93 -26.72
CA ARG A 34 20.21 -9.91 -25.64
C ARG A 34 21.22 -9.66 -24.53
N ASP A 35 22.44 -9.28 -24.86
CA ASP A 35 23.49 -9.00 -23.89
C ASP A 35 23.14 -7.73 -23.09
N LYS A 36 22.70 -6.65 -23.78
CA LYS A 36 22.17 -5.43 -23.16
C LYS A 36 20.95 -5.71 -22.27
N LEU A 37 20.03 -6.56 -22.73
CA LEU A 37 18.82 -6.91 -21.96
C LEU A 37 19.18 -7.70 -20.71
N SER A 38 20.03 -8.72 -20.83
CA SER A 38 20.50 -9.54 -19.71
C SER A 38 21.17 -8.68 -18.64
N PHE A 39 22.07 -7.77 -19.06
CA PHE A 39 22.74 -6.85 -18.15
C PHE A 39 21.76 -5.93 -17.41
N GLN A 40 20.78 -5.35 -18.13
CA GLN A 40 19.76 -4.52 -17.51
C GLN A 40 18.88 -5.33 -16.54
N LEU A 41 18.49 -6.55 -16.92
CA LEU A 41 17.66 -7.42 -16.09
C LEU A 41 18.35 -7.77 -14.78
N GLU A 42 19.63 -8.11 -14.83
CA GLU A 42 20.43 -8.40 -13.64
C GLU A 42 20.54 -7.17 -12.73
N LYS A 43 20.78 -5.99 -13.30
CA LYS A 43 20.81 -4.72 -12.56
C LYS A 43 19.48 -4.39 -11.90
N TYR A 44 18.35 -4.58 -12.61
CA TYR A 44 17.03 -4.36 -12.04
C TYR A 44 16.70 -5.38 -10.96
N ARG A 45 17.06 -6.64 -11.15
CA ARG A 45 16.92 -7.68 -10.13
C ARG A 45 17.68 -7.31 -8.86
N ALA A 46 18.94 -6.88 -8.99
CA ALA A 46 19.74 -6.43 -7.86
C ALA A 46 19.07 -5.25 -7.14
N ARG A 47 18.60 -4.24 -7.88
CA ARG A 47 17.87 -3.09 -7.30
C ARG A 47 16.57 -3.50 -6.62
N LEU A 48 15.81 -4.43 -7.19
CA LEU A 48 14.56 -4.89 -6.58
C LEU A 48 14.81 -5.69 -5.30
N LEU A 49 15.86 -6.50 -5.28
CA LEU A 49 16.28 -7.19 -4.06
C LEU A 49 16.73 -6.21 -2.99
N ASP A 50 17.51 -5.20 -3.37
CA ASP A 50 17.95 -4.12 -2.48
C ASP A 50 16.75 -3.35 -1.91
N LEU A 51 15.85 -2.86 -2.77
CA LEU A 51 14.62 -2.21 -2.34
C LEU A 51 13.74 -3.12 -1.48
N SER A 52 13.65 -4.41 -1.79
CA SER A 52 12.87 -5.36 -1.01
C SER A 52 13.49 -5.58 0.37
N ASN A 53 14.81 -5.69 0.45
CA ASN A 53 15.54 -5.81 1.70
C ASN A 53 15.42 -4.54 2.53
N ASP A 54 15.55 -3.37 1.91
CA ASP A 54 15.33 -2.07 2.54
C ASP A 54 13.89 -1.90 3.02
N LEU A 55 12.90 -2.41 2.29
CA LEU A 55 11.50 -2.38 2.74
C LEU A 55 11.28 -3.32 3.93
N ILE A 56 11.96 -4.47 3.98
CA ILE A 56 11.85 -5.42 5.10
C ILE A 56 12.60 -4.88 6.33
N ALA A 57 13.83 -4.39 6.17
CA ALA A 57 14.64 -3.80 7.22
C ALA A 57 14.04 -2.47 7.71
N GLY A 58 13.61 -1.61 6.78
CA GLY A 58 12.88 -0.39 7.07
C GLY A 58 11.51 -0.64 7.71
N ARG A 59 10.90 -1.83 7.55
CA ARG A 59 9.69 -2.22 8.30
C ARG A 59 10.00 -2.63 9.75
N GLU A 60 11.20 -3.12 10.04
CA GLU A 60 11.66 -3.29 11.42
C GLU A 60 11.94 -1.93 12.08
N GLU A 61 12.52 -0.96 11.37
CA GLU A 61 12.82 0.36 11.92
C GLU A 61 11.60 1.31 11.96
N GLN A 62 10.71 1.27 10.95
CA GLN A 62 9.48 2.06 10.87
C GLN A 62 8.25 1.40 11.52
N GLY A 63 8.46 0.43 12.43
CA GLY A 63 7.41 -0.19 13.24
C GLY A 63 6.72 0.74 14.25
N SER A 64 6.96 2.05 14.20
CA SER A 64 6.56 3.01 15.24
C SER A 64 5.25 3.74 14.93
N ALA A 65 5.13 4.53 13.85
CA ALA A 65 4.01 5.47 13.73
C ALA A 65 2.62 4.79 13.63
N ALA A 66 2.44 3.85 12.70
CA ALA A 66 1.15 3.18 12.50
C ALA A 66 0.81 2.19 13.64
N LYS A 67 1.83 1.60 14.28
CA LYS A 67 1.65 0.65 15.38
C LYS A 67 1.34 1.38 16.69
N THR A 68 2.01 2.50 16.96
CA THR A 68 1.73 3.40 18.09
C THR A 68 0.33 3.99 17.97
N GLU A 69 -0.07 4.47 16.78
CA GLU A 69 -1.41 5.03 16.59
C GLU A 69 -2.49 3.93 16.64
N GLY A 70 -2.18 2.73 16.15
CA GLY A 70 -3.04 1.56 16.34
C GLY A 70 -3.26 1.20 17.82
N GLN A 71 -2.20 1.15 18.64
CA GLN A 71 -2.32 0.91 20.08
C GLN A 71 -3.11 2.01 20.79
N ARG A 72 -2.93 3.28 20.38
CA ARG A 72 -3.67 4.42 20.92
C ARG A 72 -5.17 4.30 20.64
N VAL A 73 -5.56 4.02 19.41
CA VAL A 73 -6.97 3.85 19.03
C VAL A 73 -7.61 2.65 19.74
N ILE A 74 -6.87 1.54 19.88
CA ILE A 74 -7.34 0.36 20.64
C ILE A 74 -7.57 0.72 22.11
N LYS A 75 -6.66 1.49 22.71
CA LYS A 75 -6.79 1.94 24.11
C LYS A 75 -8.00 2.86 24.28
N ASP A 76 -8.17 3.86 23.41
CA ASP A 76 -9.30 4.78 23.45
C ASP A 76 -10.64 4.05 23.26
N ALA A 77 -10.68 3.03 22.40
CA ALA A 77 -11.86 2.18 22.22
C ALA A 77 -12.18 1.38 23.49
N ARG A 78 -11.17 0.84 24.17
CA ARG A 78 -11.33 0.11 25.44
C ARG A 78 -11.85 1.03 26.55
N ASP A 79 -11.27 2.22 26.70
CA ASP A 79 -11.69 3.20 27.70
C ASP A 79 -13.14 3.67 27.47
N LYS A 80 -13.55 3.84 26.21
CA LYS A 80 -14.95 4.13 25.87
C LYS A 80 -15.90 2.98 26.16
N ALA A 81 -15.47 1.75 25.92
CA ALA A 81 -16.26 0.56 26.24
C ALA A 81 -16.47 0.43 27.76
N GLU A 82 -15.45 0.69 28.57
CA GLU A 82 -15.55 0.68 30.04
C GLU A 82 -16.55 1.75 30.55
N ARG A 83 -16.54 2.96 29.96
CA ARG A 83 -17.53 4.00 30.29
C ARG A 83 -18.96 3.61 29.91
N LEU A 84 -19.16 3.01 28.74
CA LEU A 84 -20.47 2.51 28.31
C LEU A 84 -21.03 1.45 29.27
N LEU A 85 -20.18 0.58 29.82
CA LEU A 85 -20.60 -0.41 30.81
C LEU A 85 -21.08 0.25 32.11
N LEU A 86 -20.37 1.28 32.59
CA LEU A 86 -20.78 2.05 33.77
C LEU A 86 -22.10 2.81 33.54
N ASP A 87 -22.28 3.39 32.36
CA ASP A 87 -23.51 4.10 32.00
C ASP A 87 -24.71 3.15 31.93
N VAL A 88 -24.51 1.92 31.45
CA VAL A 88 -25.53 0.85 31.46
C VAL A 88 -25.92 0.47 32.89
N ASP A 89 -24.95 0.29 33.79
CA ASP A 89 -25.24 -0.02 35.20
C ASP A 89 -26.02 1.10 35.89
N SER A 90 -25.70 2.36 35.60
CA SER A 90 -26.43 3.52 36.14
C SER A 90 -27.89 3.56 35.65
N LEU A 91 -28.13 3.29 34.36
CA LEU A 91 -29.48 3.25 33.78
C LEU A 91 -30.31 2.09 34.36
N ILE A 92 -29.71 0.91 34.57
CA ILE A 92 -30.39 -0.23 35.20
C ILE A 92 -30.81 0.12 36.64
N ASN A 93 -29.94 0.79 37.39
CA ASN A 93 -30.23 1.21 38.77
C ASN A 93 -31.33 2.29 38.84
N GLU A 94 -31.36 3.23 37.89
CA GLU A 94 -32.41 4.25 37.77
C GLU A 94 -33.77 3.62 37.41
N ILE A 95 -33.80 2.66 36.48
CA ILE A 95 -35.01 1.92 36.11
C ILE A 95 -35.56 1.12 37.29
N ASN A 96 -34.69 0.44 38.04
CA ASN A 96 -35.09 -0.34 39.21
C ASN A 96 -35.59 0.57 40.35
N SER A 97 -34.94 1.70 40.60
CA SER A 97 -35.38 2.67 41.62
C SER A 97 -36.72 3.34 41.26
N LYS A 98 -36.99 3.53 39.97
CA LYS A 98 -38.26 4.11 39.48
C LYS A 98 -39.42 3.10 39.48
N LYS A 99 -39.13 1.79 39.59
CA LYS A 99 -40.13 0.71 39.62
C LYS A 99 -40.59 0.36 41.04
N GLU A 100 -39.84 0.75 42.07
CA GLU A 100 -40.14 0.53 43.49
C GLU A 100 -40.98 1.69 44.13
N ILE A 101 -41.49 2.61 43.32
CA ILE A 101 -42.45 3.68 43.69
C ILE A 101 -43.73 3.47 42.88
#